data_AF-A0A450STR7-F1
#
_entry.id   AF-A0A450STR7-F1
#
_cell.length_a   1.000
_cell.length_b   1.000
_cell.length_c   1.000
_cell.angle_alpha   90.00
_cell.angle_beta   90.00
_cell.angle_gamma   90.00
#
_symmetry.space_group_name_H-M   'P 1'
#
loop_
_entity.id
_entity.type
_entity.pdbx_description
1 polymer ?
#
loop_
_entity_poly.entity_id
_entity_poly.type
_entity_poly.pdbx_seq_one_letter_code
_entity_poly.pdbx_strand_id
1 'polypeptide(L)' 'MAQSRVIAKGERIRDIRRLVDQYGGRPSGWAKKSSPVFESEDIQYEYHWYEYHGIGRFEMKRKVVSER' A
#
# COMPACT_ATOMS: atom_id res chain seq x y z
N MET A 1 17.91 0.52 -7.80
CA MET A 1 16.82 1.37 -7.24
C MET A 1 15.78 0.47 -6.63
N ALA A 2 15.46 0.65 -5.35
CA ALA A 2 14.54 -0.24 -4.66
C ALA A 2 13.09 0.10 -5.05
N GLN A 3 12.38 -0.82 -5.71
CA GLN A 3 11.04 -0.59 -6.28
C GLN A 3 9.93 -1.05 -5.32
N SER A 4 8.81 -0.34 -5.33
CA SER A 4 7.60 -0.75 -4.59
C SER A 4 7.02 -2.06 -5.14
N ARG A 5 6.51 -2.94 -4.28
CA ARG A 5 5.79 -4.16 -4.68
C ARG A 5 4.27 -4.02 -4.55
N VAL A 6 3.52 -4.79 -5.33
CA VAL A 6 2.05 -4.90 -5.18
C VAL A 6 1.75 -6.10 -4.28
N ILE A 7 1.03 -5.87 -3.18
CA ILE A 7 0.62 -6.90 -2.22
C ILE A 7 -0.78 -7.44 -2.57
N ALA A 8 -1.68 -6.57 -3.01
CA ALA A 8 -3.03 -6.94 -3.42
C ALA A 8 -3.53 -5.99 -4.52
N LYS A 9 -4.49 -6.44 -5.33
CA LYS A 9 -5.08 -5.63 -6.41
C LYS A 9 -6.56 -5.96 -6.55
N GLY A 10 -7.37 -4.95 -6.85
CA GLY A 10 -8.80 -5.09 -7.10
C GLY A 10 -9.53 -5.81 -5.97
N GLU A 11 -10.39 -6.76 -6.32
CA GLU A 11 -11.22 -7.53 -5.39
C GLU A 11 -10.44 -8.32 -4.32
N ARG A 12 -9.12 -8.51 -4.51
CA ARG A 12 -8.26 -9.12 -3.47
C ARG A 12 -7.92 -8.16 -2.32
N ILE A 13 -8.22 -6.88 -2.48
CA ILE A 13 -8.17 -5.88 -1.40
C ILE A 13 -9.46 -6.00 -0.60
N ARG A 14 -9.36 -6.43 0.66
CA ARG A 14 -10.55 -6.74 1.49
C ARG A 14 -11.51 -5.56 1.63
N ASP A 15 -10.97 -4.35 1.68
CA ASP A 15 -11.67 -3.08 1.86
C ASP A 15 -11.86 -2.32 0.53
N ILE A 16 -11.85 -3.01 -0.62
CA ILE A 16 -11.92 -2.37 -1.94
C ILE A 16 -13.18 -1.50 -2.12
N ARG A 17 -14.33 -1.94 -1.59
CA ARG A 17 -15.58 -1.19 -1.67
C ARG A 17 -15.45 0.15 -0.96
N ARG A 18 -14.89 0.16 0.25
CA ARG A 18 -14.63 1.39 1.02
C ARG A 18 -13.71 2.35 0.25
N LEU A 19 -12.66 1.85 -0.41
CA LEU A 19 -11.75 2.68 -1.20
C LEU A 19 -12.47 3.34 -2.38
N VAL A 20 -13.33 2.59 -3.08
CA VAL A 20 -14.14 3.10 -4.17
C VAL A 20 -15.16 4.13 -3.66
N ASP A 21 -15.83 3.85 -2.54
CA ASP A 21 -16.83 4.75 -1.96
C ASP A 21 -16.20 6.07 -1.48
N GLN A 22 -14.99 6.01 -0.90
CA GLN A 22 -14.32 7.16 -0.29
C GLN A 22 -13.48 7.98 -1.28
N TYR A 23 -12.82 7.32 -2.22
CA TYR A 23 -11.84 7.95 -3.12
C TYR A 23 -12.20 7.79 -4.60
N GLY A 24 -13.26 7.07 -4.93
CA GLY A 24 -13.72 6.85 -6.30
C GLY A 24 -12.93 5.79 -7.08
N GLY A 25 -13.12 5.81 -8.40
CA GLY A 25 -12.49 4.87 -9.33
C GLY A 25 -13.17 3.50 -9.38
N ARG A 26 -12.57 2.60 -10.17
CA ARG A 26 -13.05 1.21 -10.29
C ARG A 26 -12.23 0.28 -9.40
N PRO A 27 -12.83 -0.78 -8.82
CA PRO A 27 -12.11 -1.76 -8.01
C PRO A 27 -10.79 -2.22 -8.66
N SER A 28 -10.84 -2.62 -9.93
CA SER A 28 -9.68 -3.17 -10.67
C SER A 28 -8.49 -2.23 -10.84
N GLY A 29 -8.69 -0.91 -10.70
CA GLY A 29 -7.62 0.08 -10.79
C GLY A 29 -6.85 0.30 -9.48
N TRP A 30 -7.38 -0.17 -8.36
CA TRP A 30 -6.74 -0.06 -7.05
C TRP A 30 -5.70 -1.15 -6.81
N ALA A 31 -4.56 -0.75 -6.28
CA ALA A 31 -3.50 -1.63 -5.81
C ALA A 31 -3.11 -1.28 -4.37
N LYS A 32 -3.01 -2.29 -3.52
CA LYS A 32 -2.30 -2.20 -2.25
C LYS A 32 -0.83 -2.47 -2.51
N LYS A 33 0.03 -1.51 -2.16
CA LYS A 33 1.47 -1.59 -2.40
C LYS A 33 2.24 -1.52 -1.10
N SER A 34 3.50 -1.92 -1.19
CA SER A 34 4.47 -1.64 -0.15
C SER A 34 5.82 -1.22 -0.67
N SER A 35 6.58 -0.54 0.19
CA SER A 35 7.95 -0.14 -0.08
C SER A 35 8.90 -1.32 0.08
N PRO A 36 10.14 -1.18 -0.38
CA PRO A 36 11.25 -1.95 0.15
C PRO A 36 11.34 -1.82 1.68
N VAL A 37 11.89 -2.83 2.33
CA VAL A 37 12.23 -2.76 3.75
C VAL A 37 13.36 -1.75 3.93
N PHE A 38 13.24 -0.89 4.94
CA PHE A 38 14.26 0.06 5.32
C PHE A 38 14.50 0.00 6.82
N GLU A 39 15.71 0.31 7.24
CA GLU A 39 16.13 0.26 8.63
C GLU A 39 16.11 1.67 9.24
N SER A 40 15.67 1.76 10.48
CA SER A 40 15.70 2.97 11.29
C SER A 40 15.82 2.56 12.75
N GLU A 41 16.84 3.05 13.44
CA GLU A 41 17.06 2.75 14.88
C GLU A 41 17.05 1.23 15.17
N ASP A 42 17.78 0.44 14.36
CA ASP A 42 17.88 -1.03 14.45
C ASP A 42 16.55 -1.80 14.27
N ILE A 43 15.49 -1.11 13.86
CA ILE A 43 14.18 -1.69 13.55
C ILE A 43 13.96 -1.65 12.04
N GLN A 44 13.48 -2.77 11.49
CA GLN A 44 13.12 -2.88 10.09
C GLN A 44 11.66 -2.46 9.87
N TYR A 45 11.45 -1.56 8.90
CA TYR A 45 10.14 -1.01 8.56
C TYR A 45 9.79 -1.23 7.09
N GLU A 46 8.49 -1.23 6.82
CA GLU A 46 7.92 -1.23 5.47
C GLU A 46 6.73 -0.27 5.42
N TYR A 47 6.67 0.60 4.41
CA TYR A 47 5.48 1.43 4.16
C TYR A 47 4.45 0.65 3.37
N HIS A 48 3.18 0.71 3.76
CA HIS A 48 2.05 0.15 3.03
C HIS A 48 1.08 1.27 2.65
N TRP A 49 0.53 1.24 1.44
CA TRP A 49 -0.46 2.22 0.98
C TRP A 49 -1.43 1.62 -0.05
N TYR A 50 -2.47 2.37 -0.38
CA TYR A 50 -3.33 2.12 -1.54
C TYR A 50 -3.03 3.12 -2.65
N GLU A 51 -3.05 2.66 -3.89
CA GLU A 51 -2.74 3.49 -5.06
C GLU A 51 -3.69 3.18 -6.21
N TYR A 52 -4.16 4.23 -6.86
CA TYR A 52 -4.92 4.16 -8.10
C TYR A 52 -4.30 5.10 -9.12
N HIS A 53 -4.02 4.58 -10.32
CA HIS A 53 -3.44 5.38 -11.40
C HIS A 53 -4.40 6.47 -11.87
N GLY A 54 -4.03 7.73 -11.68
CA GLY A 54 -4.84 8.89 -12.05
C GLY A 54 -5.76 9.43 -10.95
N ILE A 55 -5.82 8.78 -9.78
CA ILE A 55 -6.48 9.34 -8.58
C ILE A 55 -5.41 9.69 -7.52
N GLY A 56 -4.49 8.77 -7.24
CA GLY A 56 -3.37 9.03 -6.34
C GLY A 56 -3.04 7.91 -5.37
N ARG A 57 -2.30 8.27 -4.32
CA ARG A 57 -1.85 7.40 -3.23
C ARG A 57 -2.53 7.79 -1.93
N PHE A 58 -3.05 6.82 -1.20
CA PHE A 58 -3.85 7.02 0.00
C PHE A 58 -3.44 6.06 1.13
N GLU A 59 -3.74 6.49 2.37
CA GLU A 59 -3.58 5.70 3.60
C GLU A 59 -2.18 5.08 3.76
N MET A 60 -1.15 5.87 3.48
CA MET A 60 0.22 5.44 3.68
C MET A 60 0.50 5.26 5.17
N LYS A 61 0.96 4.08 5.55
CA LYS A 61 1.30 3.74 6.93
C LYS A 61 2.63 3.01 7.02
N ARG A 62 3.39 3.30 8.06
CA ARG A 62 4.61 2.58 8.41
C ARG A 62 4.25 1.32 9.20
N LYS A 63 4.87 0.19 8.88
CA LYS A 63 4.70 -1.07 9.58
C LYS A 63 6.07 -1.60 10.02
N VAL A 64 6.17 -2.08 11.26
CA VAL A 64 7.36 -2.82 11.72
C VAL A 64 7.35 -4.21 11.06
N VAL A 65 8.50 -4.61 10.55
CA VAL A 65 8.74 -5.92 9.92
C VAL A 65 9.45 -6.85 10.89
N SER A 66 10.49 -6.35 11.56
CA SER A 66 11.24 -7.06 12.59
C SER A 66 11.95 -6.05 13.49
N GLU A 67 12.09 -6.41 14.76
CA GLU A 67 13.14 -5.88 15.64
C GLU A 67 14.37 -6.76 15.39
N ARG A 68 15.56 -6.17 15.30
CA ARG A 68 16.79 -6.94 15.08
C ARG A 68 17.50 -7.22 16.38
#